data_AF-A0A2N2TKQ0-F1
#
_entry.id   AF-A0A2N2TKQ0-F1
#
_cell.length_a   1.000
_cell.length_b   1.000
_cell.length_c   1.000
_cell.angle_alpha   90.00
_cell.angle_beta   90.00
_cell.angle_gamma   90.00
#
_symmetry.space_group_name_H-M   'P 1'
#
loop_
_entity.id
_entity.type
_entity.pdbx_description
1 polymer ?
#
loop_
_entity_poly.entity_id
_entity_poly.type
_entity_poly.pdbx_seq_one_letter_code
_entity_poly.pdbx_strand_id
1 'polypeptide(L)'
;MATPLSHLAVPLALAVALGPDTVPPALLALSMLCAVLPDVDALGLWLGIPYAHPFGHRGFTHSLPFATALAGAGAWLAPALGADPLTAFGVLLASAASHGLIDAMTNGGLG
;
A
#
# COMPACT_ATOMS: atom_id res chain seq x y z
N MET A 1 -12.86 4.90 6.83
CA MET A 1 -11.99 3.94 6.15
C MET A 1 -12.64 3.56 4.84
N ALA A 2 -11.88 3.74 3.76
CA ALA A 2 -12.16 2.99 2.56
C ALA A 2 -11.95 1.50 2.86
N THR A 3 -12.58 0.62 2.09
CA THR A 3 -12.41 -0.81 2.33
C THR A 3 -11.05 -1.27 1.78
N PRO A 4 -10.47 -2.36 2.30
CA PRO A 4 -9.29 -3.00 1.70
C PRO A 4 -9.43 -3.21 0.18
N LEU A 5 -10.65 -3.54 -0.27
CA LEU A 5 -10.97 -3.72 -1.70
C LEU A 5 -10.88 -2.42 -2.50
N SER A 6 -11.26 -1.29 -1.89
CA SER A 6 -11.20 0.02 -2.55
C SER A 6 -9.76 0.44 -2.84
N HIS A 7 -8.82 0.06 -1.97
CA HIS A 7 -7.40 0.36 -2.15
C HIS A 7 -6.76 -0.42 -3.31
N LEU A 8 -7.38 -1.52 -3.75
CA LEU A 8 -6.94 -2.25 -4.95
C LEU A 8 -7.17 -1.46 -6.25
N ALA A 9 -8.04 -0.44 -6.24
CA ALA A 9 -8.33 0.34 -7.43
C ALA A 9 -7.08 1.03 -8.01
N VAL A 10 -6.18 1.52 -7.16
CA VAL A 10 -4.95 2.21 -7.59
C VAL A 10 -3.94 1.28 -8.27
N PRO A 11 -3.49 0.16 -7.66
CA PRO A 11 -2.57 -0.75 -8.34
C PRO A 11 -3.17 -1.35 -9.62
N LEU A 12 -4.49 -1.62 -9.65
CA LEU A 12 -5.17 -2.07 -10.86
C LEU A 12 -5.17 -0.99 -11.96
N ALA A 13 -5.50 0.25 -11.62
CA ALA A 13 -5.47 1.36 -12.56
C ALA A 13 -4.06 1.61 -13.12
N LEU A 14 -3.02 1.53 -12.27
CA LEU A 14 -1.63 1.64 -12.69
C LEU A 14 -1.23 0.51 -13.65
N ALA A 15 -1.60 -0.73 -13.36
CA ALA A 15 -1.29 -1.86 -14.24
C ALA A 15 -1.99 -1.73 -15.60
N VAL A 16 -3.24 -1.27 -15.63
CA VAL A 16 -3.96 -0.98 -16.88
C VAL A 16 -3.30 0.16 -17.66
N ALA A 17 -2.90 1.24 -16.98
CA ALA A 17 -2.32 2.42 -17.62
C ALA A 17 -0.90 2.19 -18.17
N LEU A 18 -0.08 1.41 -17.46
CA LEU A 18 1.33 1.17 -17.80
C LEU A 18 1.54 -0.09 -18.65
N GLY A 19 0.57 -1.00 -18.67
CA GLY A 19 0.60 -2.23 -19.44
C GLY A 19 1.47 -3.34 -18.83
N PRO A 20 1.30 -4.58 -19.33
CA PRO A 20 1.91 -5.78 -18.75
C PRO A 20 3.43 -5.85 -18.91
N ASP A 21 4.00 -5.14 -19.89
CA ASP A 21 5.46 -5.09 -20.10
C ASP A 21 6.16 -4.26 -19.01
N THR A 22 5.45 -3.26 -18.46
CA THR A 22 5.96 -2.39 -17.39
C THR A 22 5.56 -2.91 -16.02
N VAL A 23 4.32 -3.42 -15.90
CA VAL A 23 3.76 -3.97 -14.67
C VAL A 23 3.42 -5.44 -14.90
N PRO A 24 4.40 -6.36 -14.80
CA PRO A 24 4.13 -7.78 -14.95
C PRO A 24 3.18 -8.28 -13.84
N PRO A 25 2.48 -9.40 -14.05
CA PRO A 25 1.49 -9.92 -13.10
C PRO A 25 2.03 -10.10 -11.67
N ALA A 26 3.31 -10.45 -11.53
CA ALA A 26 3.96 -10.58 -10.24
C ALA A 26 4.13 -9.25 -9.51
N LEU A 27 4.48 -8.17 -10.23
CA LEU A 27 4.55 -6.81 -9.67
C LEU A 27 3.15 -6.29 -9.33
N LEU A 28 2.13 -6.58 -10.14
CA LEU A 28 0.74 -6.27 -9.82
C LEU A 28 0.29 -6.97 -8.52
N ALA A 29 0.57 -8.26 -8.36
CA ALA A 29 0.22 -8.98 -7.15
C ALA A 29 0.88 -8.36 -5.90
N LEU A 30 2.16 -7.99 -6.00
CA LEU A 30 2.87 -7.31 -4.92
C LEU A 30 2.31 -5.91 -4.65
N SER A 31 1.95 -5.14 -5.68
CA SER A 31 1.39 -3.80 -5.50
C SER A 31 0.00 -3.82 -4.86
N MET A 32 -0.82 -4.81 -5.20
CA MET A 32 -2.10 -5.08 -4.52
C MET A 32 -1.88 -5.43 -3.04
N LEU A 33 -0.87 -6.25 -2.73
CA LEU A 33 -0.53 -6.57 -1.34
C LEU A 33 -0.08 -5.30 -0.58
N CYS A 34 0.79 -4.49 -1.17
CA CYS A 34 1.26 -3.24 -0.57
C CYS A 34 0.14 -2.21 -0.36
N ALA A 35 -0.89 -2.21 -1.22
CA ALA A 35 -2.06 -1.33 -1.06
C ALA A 35 -2.95 -1.70 0.13
N VAL A 36 -2.94 -2.97 0.57
CA VAL A 36 -3.76 -3.47 1.69
C VAL A 36 -2.96 -3.59 2.99
N LEU A 37 -1.64 -3.76 2.90
CA LEU A 37 -0.78 -3.99 4.05
C LEU A 37 -0.93 -2.97 5.20
N PRO A 38 -1.15 -1.66 4.97
CA PRO A 38 -1.33 -0.70 6.05
C PRO A 38 -2.45 -1.06 7.05
N ASP A 39 -3.56 -1.63 6.57
CA ASP A 39 -4.73 -2.01 7.39
C ASP A 39 -4.48 -3.19 8.33
N VAL A 40 -3.37 -3.92 8.17
CA VAL A 40 -3.03 -5.04 9.08
C VAL A 40 -2.79 -4.53 10.51
N ASP A 41 -2.51 -3.24 10.68
CA ASP A 41 -2.43 -2.58 12.00
C ASP A 41 -3.73 -2.64 12.81
N ALA A 42 -4.89 -2.85 12.18
CA ALA A 42 -6.18 -2.99 12.85
C ALA A 42 -6.22 -4.21 13.78
N LEU A 43 -5.36 -5.21 13.54
CA LEU A 43 -5.15 -6.33 14.47
C LEU A 43 -4.59 -5.87 15.82
N GLY A 44 -3.87 -4.74 15.85
CA GLY A 44 -3.38 -4.12 17.08
C GLY A 44 -4.52 -3.81 18.07
N LEU A 45 -5.72 -3.48 17.57
CA LEU A 45 -6.90 -3.24 18.42
C LEU A 45 -7.27 -4.51 19.21
N TRP A 46 -7.13 -5.68 18.61
CA TRP A 46 -7.41 -6.98 19.25
C TRP A 46 -6.33 -7.35 20.27
N LEU A 47 -5.13 -6.81 20.10
CA LEU A 47 -4.00 -6.94 21.02
C LEU A 47 -4.01 -5.85 22.11
N GLY A 48 -5.03 -4.99 22.15
CA GLY A 48 -5.20 -3.94 23.16
C GLY A 48 -4.45 -2.64 22.88
N ILE A 49 -3.90 -2.45 21.67
CA ILE A 49 -3.29 -1.18 21.26
C ILE A 49 -4.41 -0.17 20.99
N PRO A 50 -4.41 1.02 21.63
CA PRO A 50 -5.43 2.04 21.38
C PRO A 50 -5.40 2.53 19.93
N TYR A 51 -6.57 2.85 19.37
CA TYR A 51 -6.70 3.38 18.00
C TYR A 51 -5.78 4.59 17.75
N ALA A 52 -5.80 5.57 18.66
CA ALA A 52 -5.02 6.81 18.52
C ALA A 52 -3.53 6.65 18.85
N HIS A 53 -3.07 5.44 19.19
CA HIS A 53 -1.65 5.19 19.43
C HIS A 53 -0.85 5.33 18.12
N PRO A 54 0.44 5.73 18.15
CA PRO A 54 1.26 5.78 16.93
C PRO A 54 1.36 4.44 16.16
N PHE A 55 1.17 3.31 16.85
CA PHE A 55 1.06 1.96 16.26
C PHE A 55 -0.38 1.42 16.24
N GLY A 56 -1.36 2.27 16.54
CA GLY A 56 -2.78 1.97 16.35
C GLY A 56 -3.19 2.16 14.88
N HIS A 57 -4.45 1.88 14.60
CA HIS A 57 -5.02 2.02 13.26
C HIS A 57 -4.97 3.47 12.77
N ARG A 58 -4.54 3.69 11.53
CA ARG A 58 -4.22 5.02 10.94
C ARG A 58 -2.98 5.73 11.51
N GLY A 59 -2.15 5.00 12.27
CA GLY A 59 -0.88 5.49 12.78
C GLY A 59 0.25 5.43 11.75
N PHE A 60 1.38 4.87 12.17
CA PHE A 60 2.62 4.83 11.39
C PHE A 60 2.49 4.17 10.00
N THR A 61 1.70 3.11 9.90
CA THR A 61 1.45 2.34 8.66
C THR A 61 0.77 3.15 7.55
N HIS A 62 0.06 4.22 7.89
CA HIS A 62 -0.64 5.08 6.93
C HIS A 62 0.20 6.29 6.50
N SER A 63 1.48 6.33 6.91
CA SER A 63 2.38 7.44 6.66
C SER A 63 3.20 7.27 5.36
N LEU A 64 3.60 8.40 4.76
CA LEU A 64 4.50 8.40 3.60
C LEU A 64 5.87 7.72 3.87
N PRO A 65 6.52 7.91 5.05
CA PRO A 65 7.73 7.17 5.37
C PRO A 65 7.55 5.65 5.37
N PHE A 66 6.44 5.14 5.92
CA PHE A 66 6.14 3.71 5.87
C PHE A 66 5.93 3.23 4.43
N ALA A 67 5.14 3.94 3.63
CA ALA A 67 4.93 3.61 2.23
C ALA A 67 6.25 3.60 1.44
N THR A 68 7.15 4.54 1.71
CA THR A 68 8.49 4.63 1.08
C THR A 68 9.37 3.45 1.48
N ALA A 69 9.39 3.11 2.77
CA ALA A 69 10.14 1.96 3.27
C ALA A 69 9.61 0.64 2.69
N LEU A 70 8.29 0.48 2.63
CA LEU A 70 7.62 -0.69 2.07
C LEU A 70 7.92 -0.84 0.57
N ALA A 71 7.82 0.26 -0.19
CA ALA A 71 8.14 0.28 -1.61
C ALA A 71 9.63 -0.01 -1.86
N GLY A 72 10.53 0.54 -1.04
CA GLY A 72 11.97 0.26 -1.09
C GLY A 72 12.28 -1.22 -0.86
N ALA A 73 11.67 -1.81 0.17
CA ALA A 73 11.82 -3.24 0.47
C ALA A 73 11.28 -4.12 -0.66
N GLY A 74 10.11 -3.79 -1.22
CA GLY A 74 9.53 -4.54 -2.35
C GLY A 74 10.32 -4.36 -3.66
N ALA A 75 10.91 -3.19 -3.90
CA ALA A 75 11.72 -2.93 -5.09
C ALA A 75 12.98 -3.80 -5.16
N TRP A 76 13.48 -4.31 -4.02
CA TRP A 76 14.57 -5.30 -4.02
C TRP A 76 14.18 -6.62 -4.68
N LEU A 77 12.89 -6.93 -4.74
CA LEU A 77 12.37 -8.10 -5.44
C LEU A 77 12.16 -7.85 -6.94
N ALA A 78 12.28 -6.61 -7.42
CA ALA A 78 11.93 -6.24 -8.79
C ALA A 78 12.56 -7.13 -9.88
N PRO A 79 13.87 -7.50 -9.81
CA PRO A 79 14.46 -8.39 -10.81
C PRO A 79 13.80 -9.77 -10.85
N ALA A 80 13.40 -10.32 -9.69
CA ALA A 80 12.70 -11.61 -9.60
C ALA A 80 11.24 -11.52 -10.10
N LEU A 81 10.67 -10.32 -10.10
CA LEU A 81 9.31 -10.04 -10.60
C LEU A 81 9.30 -9.70 -12.10
N GLY A 82 10.46 -9.59 -12.74
CA GLY A 82 10.59 -9.20 -14.14
C GLY A 82 10.38 -7.70 -14.39
N ALA A 83 10.63 -6.86 -13.39
CA ALA A 83 10.47 -5.41 -13.48
C ALA A 83 11.77 -4.68 -13.16
N ASP A 84 11.93 -3.49 -13.73
CA ASP A 84 12.99 -2.57 -13.35
C ASP A 84 12.78 -2.06 -11.90
N PRO A 85 13.83 -1.95 -11.05
CA PRO A 85 13.69 -1.52 -9.67
C PRO A 85 13.06 -0.14 -9.47
N LEU A 86 13.32 0.82 -10.35
CA LEU A 86 12.74 2.17 -10.26
C LEU A 86 11.25 2.13 -10.59
N THR A 87 10.88 1.36 -11.61
CA THR A 87 9.48 1.11 -11.97
C THR A 87 8.73 0.44 -10.83
N ALA A 88 9.29 -0.64 -10.28
CA ALA A 88 8.71 -1.35 -9.14
C ALA A 88 8.57 -0.42 -7.93
N PHE A 89 9.61 0.34 -7.59
CA PHE A 89 9.54 1.32 -6.50
C PHE A 89 8.40 2.33 -6.70
N GLY A 90 8.29 2.92 -7.90
CA GLY A 90 7.24 3.89 -8.20
C GLY A 90 5.82 3.30 -8.08
N VAL A 91 5.60 2.11 -8.65
CA VAL A 91 4.30 1.42 -8.60
C VAL A 91 3.92 1.04 -7.18
N LEU A 92 4.86 0.47 -6.43
CA LEU A 92 4.63 0.06 -5.04
C LEU A 92 4.41 1.26 -4.12
N LEU A 93 5.18 2.35 -4.30
CA LEU A 93 5.02 3.58 -3.54
C LEU A 93 3.66 4.22 -3.80
N ALA A 94 3.27 4.37 -5.08
CA ALA A 94 1.97 4.94 -5.42
C ALA A 94 0.83 4.09 -4.84
N SER A 95 0.95 2.76 -4.88
CA SER A 95 -0.04 1.83 -4.33
C SER A 95 -0.16 1.96 -2.81
N ALA A 96 0.95 1.90 -2.07
CA ALA A 96 0.95 2.01 -0.61
C ALA A 96 0.58 3.42 -0.11
N ALA A 97 1.11 4.47 -0.74
CA ALA A 97 0.84 5.86 -0.34
C ALA A 97 -0.61 6.28 -0.64
N SER A 98 -1.21 5.73 -1.71
CA SER A 98 -2.62 5.97 -2.01
C SER A 98 -3.55 5.47 -0.92
N HIS A 99 -3.11 4.48 -0.12
CA HIS A 99 -3.89 3.95 0.98
C HIS A 99 -4.25 5.06 1.98
N GLY A 100 -3.25 5.64 2.64
CA GLY A 100 -3.46 6.71 3.62
C GLY A 100 -4.14 7.95 3.03
N LEU A 101 -3.87 8.27 1.76
CA LEU A 101 -4.51 9.38 1.07
C LEU A 101 -6.02 9.14 0.88
N ILE A 102 -6.41 7.99 0.34
CA ILE A 102 -7.82 7.63 0.13
C ILE A 102 -8.53 7.54 1.49
N ASP A 103 -7.84 7.05 2.51
CA ASP A 103 -8.43 6.87 3.83
C ASP A 103 -8.75 8.20 4.52
N ALA A 104 -7.91 9.23 4.30
CA ALA A 104 -8.12 10.62 4.71
C ALA A 104 -9.26 11.31 3.94
N MET A 105 -9.66 10.80 2.78
CA MET A 105 -10.82 11.29 2.02
C MET A 105 -12.16 10.71 2.54
N THR A 106 -12.12 9.84 3.57
CA THR A 106 -13.31 9.22 4.15
C THR A 106 -13.45 9.55 5.63
N ASN A 107 -14.69 9.59 6.13
CA ASN A 107 -15.01 9.87 7.54
C ASN A 107 -15.22 8.60 8.39
N GLY A 108 -14.95 7.41 7.85
CA GLY A 108 -15.25 6.14 8.53
C GLY A 108 -14.24 5.70 9.60
N GLY A 109 -13.51 6.61 10.26
CA GLY A 109 -12.52 6.33 11.31
C GLY A 109 -12.55 7.43 12.38
N LEU A 110 -11.69 7.37 13.40
CA LEU A 110 -11.61 8.40 14.46
C LEU A 110 -10.74 9.62 14.09
N GLY A 111 -10.41 9.77 12.80
CA GLY A 111 -9.56 10.83 12.23
C GLY A 111 -9.24 10.52 10.79
#